data_AF-A0A1H0S811-F1
#
_entry.id   AF-A0A1H0S811-F1
#
_cell.length_a   1.000
_cell.length_b   1.000
_cell.length_c   1.000
_cell.angle_alpha   90.00
_cell.angle_beta   90.00
_cell.angle_gamma   90.00
#
_symmetry.space_group_name_H-M   'P 1'
#
loop_
_entity.id
_entity.type
_entity.pdbx_description
1 polymer ?
#
loop_
_entity_poly.entity_id
_entity_poly.type
_entity_poly.pdbx_seq_one_letter_code
_entity_poly.pdbx_strand_id
1 'polypeptide(L)'
;MSTYNIRNINGPANIGDHGRIEINNGADPAAVLSLAEQLVERLRADNPALVPQAQIIQGELIDAGQDSRPADRGRIRSALETIGIGVAAGSGSLALAQEIGRVLGL
;
A
#
# COMPACT_ATOMS: atom_id res chain seq x y z
N MET A 1 10.06 -5.79 42.46
CA MET A 1 10.22 -6.47 41.15
C MET A 1 8.88 -6.46 40.44
N SER A 2 8.92 -6.35 39.12
CA SER A 2 8.04 -5.53 38.27
C SER A 2 6.59 -5.98 38.06
N THR A 3 5.73 -4.97 37.97
CA THR A 3 4.35 -4.95 37.47
C THR A 3 4.30 -5.07 35.95
N TYR A 4 3.34 -5.84 35.41
CA TYR A 4 2.83 -5.63 34.05
C TYR A 4 1.30 -5.41 34.12
N ASN A 5 0.93 -4.14 34.04
CA ASN A 5 -0.42 -3.66 33.72
C ASN A 5 -0.47 -3.46 32.21
N ILE A 6 -1.38 -4.11 31.48
CA ILE A 6 -1.67 -3.76 30.09
C ILE A 6 -3.17 -3.45 30.02
N ARG A 7 -3.44 -2.15 29.92
CA ARG A 7 -4.73 -1.53 29.64
C ARG A 7 -5.05 -1.67 28.16
N ASN A 8 -6.30 -2.02 27.87
CA ASN A 8 -7.16 -1.44 26.83
C ASN A 8 -6.63 -1.32 25.39
N ILE A 9 -7.16 -2.14 24.48
CA ILE A 9 -7.52 -1.71 23.12
C ILE A 9 -8.75 -2.46 22.64
N ASN A 10 -9.86 -1.72 22.54
CA ASN A 10 -11.00 -2.02 21.67
C ASN A 10 -10.54 -1.97 20.20
N GLY A 11 -10.89 -2.98 19.39
CA GLY A 11 -10.71 -2.99 17.93
C GLY A 11 -10.84 -4.41 17.38
N PRO A 12 -11.87 -4.74 16.58
CA PRO A 12 -12.21 -6.13 16.27
C PRO A 12 -11.44 -6.69 15.05
N ALA A 13 -11.34 -8.02 15.06
CA ALA A 13 -11.09 -8.94 13.95
C ALA A 13 -9.63 -9.36 13.66
N ASN A 14 -9.28 -10.50 14.27
CA ASN A 14 -8.66 -11.65 13.60
C ASN A 14 -7.45 -11.37 12.69
N ILE A 15 -6.30 -11.14 13.32
CA ILE A 15 -5.00 -11.48 12.73
C ILE A 15 -4.81 -12.98 13.00
N GLY A 16 -5.29 -13.78 12.05
CA GLY A 16 -5.13 -15.23 12.04
C GLY A 16 -3.68 -15.61 11.78
N ASP A 17 -3.16 -16.40 12.72
CA ASP A 17 -2.05 -17.32 12.61
C ASP A 17 -1.97 -18.02 11.22
N HIS A 18 -0.73 -18.17 10.72
CA HIS A 18 -0.23 -18.95 9.56
C HIS A 18 0.40 -18.16 8.39
N GLY A 19 1.73 -18.01 8.47
CA GLY A 19 2.60 -18.13 7.29
C GLY A 19 3.13 -16.83 6.65
N ARG A 20 3.87 -16.01 7.41
CA ARG A 20 4.93 -15.12 6.92
C ARG A 20 4.60 -14.30 5.64
N ILE A 21 3.91 -13.17 5.79
CA ILE A 21 3.97 -12.09 4.79
C ILE A 21 5.09 -11.13 5.21
N GLU A 22 6.28 -11.29 4.62
CA GLU A 22 7.38 -10.33 4.81
C GLU A 22 7.33 -9.24 3.74
N ILE A 23 6.69 -8.11 4.06
CA ILE A 23 6.93 -6.86 3.32
C ILE A 23 8.21 -6.19 3.81
N ASN A 24 9.28 -6.97 4.02
CA ASN A 24 10.67 -6.55 4.23
C ASN A 24 10.96 -5.39 5.23
N ASN A 25 9.96 -4.86 5.94
CA ASN A 25 10.02 -3.64 6.74
C ASN A 25 8.82 -3.47 7.70
N GLY A 26 8.09 -4.56 8.02
CA GLY A 26 6.98 -4.55 8.98
C GLY A 26 5.66 -3.93 8.49
N ALA A 27 5.56 -3.58 7.21
CA ALA A 27 4.31 -3.13 6.60
C ALA A 27 3.34 -4.29 6.38
N ASP A 28 2.05 -4.06 6.58
CA ASP A 28 1.00 -5.05 6.36
C ASP A 28 0.55 -5.05 4.88
N PRO A 29 0.50 -6.21 4.20
CA PRO A 29 0.13 -6.33 2.78
C PRO A 29 -1.26 -5.83 2.47
N ALA A 30 -2.20 -6.11 3.37
CA ALA A 30 -3.57 -5.67 3.21
C ALA A 30 -3.66 -4.16 3.35
N ALA A 31 -2.89 -3.56 4.27
CA ALA A 31 -2.82 -2.10 4.41
C ALA A 31 -2.28 -1.41 3.15
N VAL A 32 -1.17 -1.91 2.58
CA VAL A 32 -0.60 -1.34 1.34
C VAL A 32 -1.54 -1.55 0.14
N LEU A 33 -2.18 -2.71 0.06
CA LEU A 33 -3.16 -2.99 -0.98
C LEU A 33 -4.36 -2.03 -0.88
N SER A 34 -4.93 -1.83 0.31
CA SER A 34 -6.03 -0.87 0.51
C SER A 34 -5.66 0.56 0.15
N LEU A 35 -4.40 0.98 0.33
CA LEU A 35 -3.92 2.29 -0.15
C LEU A 35 -3.89 2.34 -1.69
N ALA A 36 -3.45 1.27 -2.35
CA ALA A 36 -3.46 1.18 -3.81
C ALA A 36 -4.87 1.18 -4.39
N GLU A 37 -5.84 0.53 -3.73
CA GLU A 37 -7.25 0.57 -4.14
C GLU A 37 -7.82 1.99 -4.07
N GLN A 38 -7.60 2.68 -2.94
CA GLN A 38 -8.01 4.08 -2.77
C GLN A 38 -7.36 5.00 -3.82
N LEU A 39 -6.10 4.74 -4.19
CA LEU A 39 -5.42 5.48 -5.25
C LEU A 39 -6.09 5.27 -6.61
N VAL A 40 -6.47 4.04 -6.95
CA VAL A 40 -7.20 3.72 -8.19
C VAL A 40 -8.54 4.43 -8.23
N GLU A 41 -9.33 4.36 -7.15
CA GLU A 41 -10.62 5.02 -7.07
C GLU A 41 -10.50 6.54 -7.21
N ARG A 42 -9.50 7.14 -6.54
CA ARG A 42 -9.26 8.58 -6.59
C ARG A 42 -8.83 9.03 -7.98
N LEU A 43 -7.91 8.30 -8.61
CA LEU A 43 -7.49 8.60 -9.99
C LEU A 43 -8.62 8.40 -10.99
N ARG A 44 -9.52 7.43 -10.77
CA ARG A 44 -10.69 7.27 -11.64
C ARG A 44 -11.59 8.51 -11.64
N ALA A 45 -11.71 9.18 -10.50
CA ALA A 45 -12.51 10.40 -10.37
C ALA A 45 -11.79 11.65 -10.89
N ASP A 46 -10.48 11.76 -10.66
CA ASP A 46 -9.73 13.00 -10.85
C ASP A 46 -8.87 13.00 -12.13
N ASN A 47 -8.22 11.86 -12.42
CA ASN A 47 -7.24 11.71 -13.50
C ASN A 47 -7.30 10.30 -14.11
N PRO A 48 -8.36 9.99 -14.91
CA PRO A 48 -8.61 8.64 -15.40
C PRO A 48 -7.50 8.09 -16.31
N ALA A 49 -6.68 8.96 -16.90
CA ALA A 49 -5.51 8.58 -17.70
C ALA A 49 -4.41 7.85 -16.90
N LEU A 50 -4.37 8.05 -15.57
CA LEU A 50 -3.37 7.46 -14.68
C LEU A 50 -3.86 6.20 -13.94
N VAL A 51 -5.15 5.88 -14.05
CA VAL A 51 -5.74 4.62 -13.55
C VAL A 51 -4.93 3.38 -13.94
N PRO A 52 -4.48 3.20 -15.20
CA PRO A 52 -3.67 2.03 -15.56
C PRO A 52 -2.35 1.93 -14.76
N GLN A 53 -1.74 3.06 -14.38
CA GLN A 53 -0.52 3.05 -13.55
C GLN A 53 -0.82 2.59 -12.12
N ALA A 54 -1.94 3.04 -11.55
CA ALA A 54 -2.36 2.59 -10.22
C ALA A 54 -2.79 1.12 -10.20
N GLN A 55 -3.37 0.61 -11.29
CA GLN A 55 -3.68 -0.81 -11.44
C GLN A 55 -2.42 -1.69 -11.53
N ILE A 56 -1.32 -1.19 -12.12
CA ILE A 56 -0.04 -1.92 -12.09
C ILE A 56 0.44 -2.09 -10.65
N ILE A 57 0.36 -1.04 -9.83
CA ILE A 57 0.74 -1.10 -8.41
C ILE A 57 -0.16 -2.10 -7.66
N GLN A 58 -1.48 -2.00 -7.85
CA GLN A 58 -2.44 -2.93 -7.23
C GLN A 58 -2.17 -4.38 -7.64
N GLY A 59 -1.95 -4.65 -8.93
CA GLY A 59 -1.67 -5.98 -9.45
C GLY A 59 -0.40 -6.57 -8.85
N GLU A 60 0.69 -5.80 -8.77
CA GLU A 60 1.93 -6.26 -8.14
C GLU A 60 1.76 -6.57 -6.65
N LEU A 61 0.96 -5.78 -5.93
CA LEU A 61 0.68 -6.00 -4.51
C LEU A 61 -0.20 -7.23 -4.28
N ILE A 62 -1.19 -7.46 -5.16
CA ILE A 62 -2.03 -8.67 -5.13
C ILE A 62 -1.18 -9.91 -5.41
N ASP A 63 -0.40 -9.91 -6.49
CA ASP A 63 0.50 -11.00 -6.84
C ASP A 63 1.49 -11.29 -5.69
N ALA A 64 2.05 -10.24 -5.07
CA ALA A 64 2.94 -10.39 -3.92
C ALA A 64 2.26 -11.04 -2.71
N GLY A 65 1.02 -10.64 -2.42
CA GLY A 65 0.24 -11.21 -1.33
C GLY A 65 -0.24 -12.64 -1.59
N GLN A 66 -0.58 -12.97 -2.84
CA GLN A 66 -1.09 -14.29 -3.22
C GLN A 66 0.02 -15.33 -3.44
N ASP A 67 1.09 -14.95 -4.13
CA ASP A 67 2.18 -15.85 -4.52
C ASP A 67 3.25 -15.97 -3.41
N SER A 68 3.07 -15.26 -2.28
CA SER A 68 4.10 -15.10 -1.23
C SER A 68 5.45 -14.64 -1.79
N ARG A 69 5.42 -13.91 -2.91
CA ARG A 69 6.60 -13.38 -3.59
C ARG A 69 6.82 -11.92 -3.21
N PRO A 70 8.06 -11.42 -3.22
CA PRO A 70 8.29 -10.01 -3.00
C PRO A 70 7.65 -9.18 -4.13
N ALA A 71 6.95 -8.11 -3.77
CA ALA A 71 6.43 -7.15 -4.75
C ALA A 71 7.58 -6.52 -5.54
N ASP A 72 7.40 -6.35 -6.84
CA ASP A 72 8.43 -5.80 -7.72
C ASP A 72 8.58 -4.29 -7.50
N ARG A 73 9.45 -3.94 -6.55
CA ARG A 73 9.66 -2.56 -6.09
C ARG A 73 10.06 -1.60 -7.20
N GLY A 74 10.81 -2.08 -8.20
CA GLY A 74 11.19 -1.27 -9.36
C GLY A 74 9.97 -0.88 -10.17
N ARG A 75 9.08 -1.85 -10.44
CA ARG A 75 7.83 -1.63 -11.17
C ARG A 75 6.88 -0.69 -10.42
N ILE A 76 6.71 -0.91 -9.12
CA ILE A 76 5.87 -0.06 -8.26
C ILE A 76 6.41 1.37 -8.23
N ARG A 77 7.72 1.53 -8.04
CA ARG A 77 8.38 2.85 -8.05
C ARG A 77 8.14 3.59 -9.35
N SER A 78 8.38 2.97 -10.51
CA SER A 78 8.18 3.62 -11.81
C SER A 78 6.73 4.03 -12.05
N ALA A 79 5.77 3.22 -11.60
CA ALA A 79 4.35 3.57 -11.67
C ALA A 79 4.01 4.76 -10.77
N LEU A 80 4.51 4.77 -9.52
CA LEU A 80 4.34 5.88 -8.58
C LEU A 80 4.97 7.18 -9.09
N GLU A 81 6.15 7.11 -9.71
CA GLU A 81 6.81 8.28 -10.33
C GLU A 81 5.96 8.83 -11.48
N THR A 82 5.41 7.96 -12.33
CA THR A 82 4.51 8.36 -13.43
C THR A 82 3.24 9.04 -12.90
N ILE A 83 2.65 8.50 -11.85
CA ILE A 83 1.49 9.11 -11.18
C ILE A 83 1.89 10.46 -10.59
N GLY A 84 3.02 10.54 -9.89
CA GLY A 84 3.52 11.78 -9.29
C GLY A 84 3.76 12.90 -10.30
N ILE A 85 4.20 12.57 -11.51
CA ILE A 85 4.37 13.53 -12.61
C ILE A 85 3.02 13.96 -13.19
N GLY A 86 2.05 13.04 -13.27
CA GLY A 86 0.76 13.28 -13.92
C GLY A 86 -0.31 13.91 -13.05
N VAL A 87 -0.22 13.82 -11.72
CA VAL A 87 -1.19 14.42 -10.79
C VAL A 87 -0.82 15.85 -10.41
N ALA A 88 -1.81 16.68 -10.09
CA ALA A 88 -1.54 18.03 -9.60
C ALA A 88 -0.82 18.02 -8.23
N ALA A 89 0.08 18.97 -8.02
CA ALA A 89 0.74 19.15 -6.73
C ALA A 89 -0.31 19.42 -5.62
N GLY A 90 -0.24 18.65 -4.54
CA GLY A 90 -1.20 18.73 -3.43
C GLY A 90 -2.47 17.89 -3.59
N SER A 91 -2.58 17.07 -4.64
CA SER A 91 -3.72 16.16 -4.83
C SER A 91 -3.75 15.04 -3.78
N GLY A 92 -4.94 14.59 -3.39
CA GLY A 92 -5.10 13.41 -2.54
C GLY A 92 -4.47 12.14 -3.15
N SER A 93 -4.50 12.02 -4.49
CA SER A 93 -3.82 10.94 -5.23
C SER A 93 -2.30 10.97 -5.06
N LEU A 94 -1.70 12.18 -4.97
CA LEU A 94 -0.26 12.33 -4.72
C LEU A 94 0.10 11.93 -3.29
N ALA A 95 -0.73 12.30 -2.32
CA ALA A 95 -0.52 11.92 -0.92
C ALA A 95 -0.58 10.39 -0.75
N LEU A 96 -1.55 9.73 -1.38
CA LEU A 96 -1.66 8.27 -1.40
C LEU A 96 -0.44 7.61 -2.07
N ALA A 97 0.00 8.12 -3.22
CA ALA A 97 1.20 7.61 -3.89
C ALA A 97 2.46 7.73 -3.01
N GLN A 98 2.64 8.85 -2.31
CA GLN A 98 3.76 9.04 -1.38
C GLN A 98 3.67 8.13 -0.16
N GLU A 99 2.46 7.89 0.37
CA GLU A 99 2.25 6.99 1.49
C GLU A 99 2.57 5.54 1.11
N ILE A 100 2.16 5.08 -0.07
CA ILE A 100 2.52 3.76 -0.60
C ILE A 100 4.06 3.63 -0.71
N GLY A 101 4.73 4.64 -1.28
CA GLY A 101 6.20 4.66 -1.35
C GLY A 101 6.87 4.57 0.02
N ARG A 102 6.40 5.37 1.00
CA ARG A 102 6.92 5.37 2.38
C ARG A 102 6.74 4.01 3.05
N VAL A 103 5.57 3.40 2.93
CA VAL A 103 5.27 2.10 3.56
C VAL A 103 6.10 0.97 2.92
N LEU A 104 6.39 1.05 1.62
CA LEU A 104 7.26 0.11 0.91
C LEU A 104 8.76 0.41 1.07
N GLY A 105 9.14 1.52 1.72
CA GLY A 105 10.52 1.95 1.90
C GLY A 105 11.23 2.32 0.59
N LEU A 106 10.49 2.94 -0.34
CA LEU A 106 10.96 3.44 -1.63
C LEU A 106 11.34 4.93 -1.54
#